data_AF-A0A1X7SFY9-F1
#
_entry.id   AF-A0A1X7SFY9-F1
#
_cell.length_a   1.000
_cell.length_b   1.000
_cell.length_c   1.000
_cell.angle_alpha   90.00
_cell.angle_beta   90.00
_cell.angle_gamma   90.00
#
_symmetry.space_group_name_H-M   'P 1'
#
loop_
_entity.id
_entity.type
_entity.pdbx_description
1 polymer ?
#
loop_
_entity_poly.entity_id
_entity_poly.type
_entity_poly.pdbx_seq_one_letter_code
_entity_poly.pdbx_strand_id
1 'polypeptide(L)'
;AVDFNIFEGLECHGVPVYVISRGKVVVDHGKIDVVKGSGKFIPRKPWTDFVYSRVHQRDKVDQPQKVEREPYTGPVIDLSKK
;
A
#
# COMPACT_ATOMS: atom_id res chain seq x y z
N ALA A 1 -15.56 -3.76 24.21
CA ALA A 1 -16.58 -2.82 23.72
C ALA A 1 -16.53 -1.60 24.61
N VAL A 2 -16.97 -0.46 24.10
CA VAL A 2 -17.12 0.79 24.86
C VAL A 2 -18.61 1.02 25.05
N ASP A 3 -18.98 1.79 26.08
CA ASP A 3 -20.35 2.07 26.53
C ASP A 3 -21.02 3.25 25.82
N PHE A 4 -20.32 3.95 24.92
CA PHE A 4 -20.87 5.01 24.07
C PHE A 4 -20.53 4.79 22.59
N ASN A 5 -21.25 5.47 21.70
CA ASN A 5 -21.01 5.46 20.26
C ASN A 5 -20.93 6.89 19.73
N ILE A 6 -19.89 7.21 18.96
CA ILE A 6 -19.72 8.53 18.31
C ILE A 6 -20.80 8.83 17.25
N PHE A 7 -21.58 7.83 16.85
CA PHE A 7 -22.67 7.92 15.86
C PHE A 7 -24.07 7.83 16.49
N GLU A 8 -24.21 8.07 17.80
CA GLU A 8 -25.52 8.03 18.45
C GLU A 8 -26.50 9.05 17.83
N GLY A 9 -27.71 8.58 17.49
CA GLY A 9 -28.74 9.39 16.82
C GLY A 9 -28.62 9.51 15.30
N LEU A 10 -27.61 8.91 14.67
CA LEU A 10 -27.46 8.92 13.21
C LEU A 10 -28.40 7.89 12.54
N GLU A 11 -29.27 8.35 11.63
CA GLU A 11 -30.06 7.48 10.77
C GLU A 11 -29.30 7.16 9.47
N CYS A 12 -29.00 5.88 9.23
CA CYS A 12 -28.31 5.42 8.03
C CYS A 12 -29.20 4.51 7.18
N HIS A 13 -29.25 4.80 5.87
CA HIS A 13 -29.83 3.90 4.89
C HIS A 13 -28.78 2.87 4.43
N GLY A 14 -29.19 1.60 4.28
CA GLY A 14 -28.32 0.50 3.84
C GLY A 14 -27.70 -0.26 5.01
N VAL A 15 -28.36 -1.34 5.44
CA VAL A 15 -27.92 -2.19 6.55
C VAL A 15 -27.55 -3.58 6.03
N PRO A 16 -26.42 -4.17 6.48
CA PRO A 16 -26.06 -5.53 6.09
C PRO A 16 -27.00 -6.55 6.72
N VAL A 17 -27.93 -7.10 5.94
CA VAL A 17 -28.82 -8.20 6.38
C VAL A 17 -28.04 -9.50 6.55
N TYR A 18 -27.09 -9.74 5.64
CA TYR A 18 -26.19 -10.88 5.65
C TYR A 18 -24.74 -10.44 5.54
N VAL A 19 -23.85 -11.11 6.26
CA VAL A 19 -22.40 -10.96 6.10
C VAL A 19 -21.80 -12.33 5.85
N ILE A 20 -21.04 -12.48 4.76
CA ILE A 20 -20.38 -13.73 4.40
C ILE A 20 -18.89 -13.57 4.61
N SER A 21 -18.29 -14.48 5.39
CA SER A 21 -16.85 -14.57 5.58
C SER A 21 -16.38 -15.98 5.32
N ARG A 22 -15.39 -16.13 4.43
CA ARG A 22 -14.78 -17.43 4.05
C ARG A 22 -15.82 -18.49 3.63
N GLY A 23 -16.88 -18.07 2.92
CA GLY A 23 -17.95 -18.95 2.44
C GLY A 23 -18.99 -19.33 3.49
N LYS A 24 -18.99 -18.71 4.68
CA LYS A 24 -19.99 -18.93 5.73
C LYS A 24 -20.77 -17.65 6.00
N VAL A 25 -22.08 -17.78 6.22
CA VAL A 25 -22.90 -16.68 6.74
C VAL A 25 -22.54 -16.50 8.21
N VAL A 26 -21.97 -15.33 8.55
CA VAL A 26 -21.51 -15.00 9.92
C VAL A 26 -22.41 -13.99 10.62
N VAL A 27 -23.24 -13.28 9.85
CA VAL A 27 -24.33 -12.45 10.35
C VAL A 27 -25.56 -12.76 9.52
N ASP A 28 -26.69 -12.95 10.21
CA ASP A 28 -28.00 -13.21 9.63
C ASP A 28 -29.05 -12.39 10.41
N HIS A 29 -29.69 -11.40 9.76
CA HIS A 29 -30.70 -10.52 10.36
C HIS A 29 -30.30 -9.95 11.73
N GLY A 30 -29.05 -9.49 11.85
CA GLY A 30 -28.50 -8.92 13.09
C GLY A 30 -28.02 -9.94 14.13
N LYS A 31 -28.27 -11.24 13.92
CA LYS A 31 -27.70 -12.31 14.74
C LYS A 31 -26.29 -12.64 14.27
N ILE A 32 -25.34 -12.67 15.21
CA ILE A 32 -23.95 -13.05 14.93
C ILE A 32 -23.78 -14.55 15.20
N ASP A 33 -23.27 -15.27 14.21
CA ASP A 33 -22.93 -16.70 14.32
C ASP A 33 -21.48 -16.92 13.85
N VAL A 34 -20.54 -16.87 14.80
CA VAL A 34 -19.10 -16.99 14.53
C VAL A 34 -18.42 -17.91 15.52
N VAL A 35 -17.45 -18.69 15.02
CA VAL A 35 -16.53 -19.46 15.86
C VAL A 35 -15.25 -18.64 16.08
N LYS A 36 -14.85 -18.48 17.35
CA LYS A 36 -13.59 -17.79 17.69
C LYS A 36 -12.41 -18.47 17.01
N GLY A 37 -11.55 -17.67 16.36
CA GLY A 37 -10.41 -18.20 15.59
C GLY A 37 -10.76 -18.67 14.18
N SER A 38 -12.00 -18.51 13.71
CA SER A 38 -12.38 -18.79 12.31
C SER A 38 -11.69 -17.85 11.30
N GLY A 39 -11.30 -16.65 11.73
CA GLY A 39 -10.44 -15.74 10.98
C GLY A 39 -9.04 -16.31 10.78
N LYS A 40 -8.40 -15.97 9.66
CA LYS A 40 -7.02 -16.36 9.37
C LYS A 40 -6.21 -15.13 8.96
N PHE A 41 -4.94 -15.11 9.33
CA PHE A 41 -4.00 -14.12 8.84
C PHE A 41 -3.84 -14.23 7.31
N ILE A 42 -3.75 -13.10 6.63
CA ILE A 42 -3.52 -13.02 5.18
C ILE A 42 -2.11 -12.45 4.96
N PRO A 43 -1.09 -13.30 4.70
CA PRO A 43 0.24 -12.82 4.38
C PRO A 43 0.21 -12.09 3.03
N ARG A 44 0.68 -10.84 3.03
CA ARG A 44 0.77 -10.03 1.81
C ARG A 44 2.18 -10.11 1.25
N LYS A 45 2.30 -10.35 -0.06
CA LYS A 45 3.58 -10.25 -0.75
C LYS A 45 3.99 -8.78 -0.88
N PRO A 46 5.28 -8.44 -0.77
CA PRO A 46 5.76 -7.11 -1.14
C PRO A 46 5.62 -6.90 -2.66
N TRP A 47 5.82 -5.66 -3.12
CA TRP A 47 5.89 -5.32 -4.55
C TRP A 47 4.63 -5.65 -5.35
N THR A 48 3.44 -5.30 -4.82
CA THR A 48 2.19 -5.48 -5.58
C THR A 48 2.21 -4.71 -6.90
N ASP A 49 1.77 -5.36 -7.98
CA ASP A 49 1.75 -4.79 -9.33
C ASP A 49 0.96 -3.48 -9.40
N PHE A 50 -0.19 -3.40 -8.72
CA PHE A 50 -1.03 -2.19 -8.72
C PHE A 50 -0.25 -0.91 -8.33
N VAL A 51 0.69 -1.04 -7.39
CA VAL A 51 1.52 0.08 -6.94
C VAL A 51 2.82 0.16 -7.74
N TYR A 52 3.52 -0.98 -7.89
CA TYR A 52 4.92 -0.98 -8.31
C TYR A 52 5.14 -1.23 -9.80
N SER A 53 4.15 -1.64 -10.59
CA SER A 53 4.38 -1.86 -12.04
C SER A 53 4.91 -0.60 -12.74
N ARG A 54 4.39 0.59 -12.38
CA ARG A 54 4.87 1.87 -12.92
C ARG A 54 6.25 2.25 -12.39
N VAL A 55 6.53 1.96 -11.12
CA VAL A 55 7.83 2.26 -10.50
C VAL A 55 8.93 1.45 -11.20
N HIS A 56 8.75 0.13 -11.34
CA HIS A 56 9.71 -0.72 -12.04
C HIS A 56 9.95 -0.31 -13.48
N GLN A 57 8.93 0.17 -14.19
CA GLN A 57 9.11 0.65 -15.55
C GLN A 57 9.95 1.93 -15.60
N ARG A 58 9.68 2.89 -14.70
CA ARG A 58 10.46 4.12 -14.58
C ARG A 58 11.92 3.82 -14.24
N ASP A 59 12.16 2.96 -13.25
CA ASP A 59 13.52 2.58 -12.84
C ASP A 59 14.33 1.91 -13.97
N LYS A 60 13.63 1.28 -14.93
CA LYS A 60 14.26 0.68 -16.13
C LYS A 60 14.57 1.72 -17.22
N VAL A 61 13.66 2.64 -17.48
CA VAL A 61 13.76 3.55 -18.64
C VAL A 61 14.44 4.88 -18.30
N ASP A 62 14.29 5.36 -17.07
CA ASP A 62 14.80 6.67 -16.62
C ASP A 62 16.19 6.54 -15.96
N GLN A 63 17.01 5.57 -16.39
CA GLN A 63 18.37 5.45 -15.89
C GLN A 63 19.23 6.62 -16.42
N PRO A 64 19.93 7.36 -15.54
CA PRO A 64 20.72 8.50 -15.96
C PRO A 64 21.88 8.05 -16.85
N GLN A 65 21.98 8.64 -18.04
CA GLN A 65 23.06 8.36 -18.98
C GLN A 65 24.14 9.44 -18.90
N LYS A 66 25.40 8.99 -18.83
CA LYS A 66 26.54 9.91 -18.91
C LYS A 66 26.63 10.48 -20.33
N VAL A 67 27.00 11.75 -20.43
CA VAL A 67 27.37 12.34 -21.73
C VAL A 67 28.79 11.89 -22.07
N GLU A 68 28.97 11.32 -23.24
CA GLU A 68 30.31 10.98 -23.74
C GLU A 68 31.06 12.26 -24.09
N ARG A 69 32.22 12.44 -23.46
CA ARG A 69 33.12 13.58 -23.66
C ARG A 69 34.56 13.08 -23.65
N GLU A 70 35.40 13.72 -24.44
CA GLU A 70 36.84 13.51 -24.32
C GLU A 70 37.34 14.01 -22.96
N PRO A 71 38.37 13.38 -22.38
CA PRO A 71 39.01 13.89 -21.17
C PRO A 71 39.47 15.34 -21.35
N TYR A 72 39.26 16.17 -20.34
CA TYR A 72 39.72 17.55 -20.38
C TYR A 72 41.24 17.61 -20.41
N THR A 73 41.80 18.21 -21.46
CA THR A 73 43.26 18.39 -21.66
C THR A 73 43.73 19.83 -21.50
N GLY A 74 42.82 20.76 -21.19
CA GLY A 74 43.15 22.17 -21.00
C GLY A 74 43.93 22.44 -19.71
N PRO A 75 44.44 23.67 -19.53
CA PRO A 75 45.17 24.05 -18.33
C PRO A 75 44.26 24.00 -17.09
N VAL A 76 44.81 23.53 -15.96
CA VAL A 76 44.18 23.53 -14.63
C VAL A 76 45.05 24.36 -13.69
N ILE A 77 44.44 25.26 -12.94
CA ILE A 77 45.14 26.05 -11.92
C ILE A 77 45.42 25.18 -10.70
N ASP A 78 46.66 25.15 -10.23
CA ASP A 78 47.07 24.49 -9.00
C ASP A 78 46.90 25.44 -7.80
N LEU A 79 46.02 25.06 -6.88
CA LEU A 79 45.70 25.84 -5.67
C LEU A 79 46.60 25.50 -4.48
N SER A 80 47.52 24.55 -4.61
CA SER A 80 48.40 24.10 -3.51
C SER A 80 49.56 25.06 -3.18
N LYS A 81 49.85 26.02 -4.07
CA LYS A 81 50.95 26.99 -3.89
C LYS A 81 50.50 28.34 -3.30
N LYS A 82 49.48 28.32 -2.43
CA LYS A 82 49.05 29.50 -1.67
C LYS A 82 49.56 29.46 -0.24
#